data_AF-A0A522C2E3-F1
#
_entry.id   AF-A0A522C2E3-F1
#
_cell.length_a   1.000
_cell.length_b   1.000
_cell.length_c   1.000
_cell.angle_alpha   90.00
_cell.angle_beta   90.00
_cell.angle_gamma   90.00
#
_symmetry.space_group_name_H-M   'P 1'
#
loop_
_entity.id
_entity.type
_entity.pdbx_description
1 polymer ?
#
loop_
_entity_poly.entity_id
_entity_poly.type
_entity_poly.pdbx_seq_one_letter_code
_entity_poly.pdbx_strand_id
1 'polypeptide(L)'
;MARSQAAAERAARAAAAAIAAGRPFTVTGGGLCGPPSSAGEVNGWLSPASLCPLETAPGHRLRTDAARAFDLMSRARQAAVGTPLCVTDSYRSYPEQVDVFARKPQLAATPGRSQHGWGLAVDLGCGVQGFGSEAHRWMQQNAPLFGWIHPPWAQRGGSRPEAWHWEFVGAR
;
A
#
# COMPACT_ATOMS: atom_id res chain seq x y z
N MET A 1 -5.82 25.52 10.88
CA MET A 1 -5.71 24.05 11.02
C MET A 1 -6.98 23.31 10.58
N ALA A 2 -8.20 23.65 11.03
CA ALA A 2 -9.42 22.95 10.58
C ALA A 2 -9.75 23.12 9.07
N ARG A 3 -9.53 24.32 8.51
CA ARG A 3 -9.80 24.59 7.08
C ARG A 3 -8.87 23.83 6.12
N SER A 4 -7.61 23.59 6.53
CA SER A 4 -6.64 22.81 5.73
C SER A 4 -6.95 21.31 5.77
N GLN A 5 -7.43 20.80 6.90
CA GLN A 5 -7.81 19.39 7.06
C GLN A 5 -9.07 19.03 6.23
N ALA A 6 -10.09 19.90 6.22
CA ALA A 6 -11.28 19.69 5.40
C ALA A 6 -11.00 19.73 3.89
N ALA A 7 -10.04 20.55 3.44
CA ALA A 7 -9.63 20.58 2.03
C ALA A 7 -8.86 19.30 1.64
N ALA A 8 -7.97 18.84 2.51
CA ALA A 8 -7.25 17.58 2.35
C ALA A 8 -8.20 16.38 2.23
N GLU A 9 -9.21 16.29 3.09
CA GLU A 9 -10.21 15.22 3.05
C GLU A 9 -11.05 15.26 1.77
N ARG A 10 -11.45 16.45 1.29
CA ARG A 10 -12.14 16.57 -0.01
C ARG A 10 -11.27 16.11 -1.18
N ALA A 11 -9.99 16.47 -1.18
CA ALA A 11 -9.05 16.04 -2.20
C ALA A 11 -8.86 14.52 -2.18
N ALA A 12 -8.71 13.91 -1.00
CA ALA A 12 -8.62 12.46 -0.84
C ALA A 12 -9.88 11.75 -1.36
N ARG A 13 -11.07 12.26 -1.03
CA ARG A 13 -12.34 11.71 -1.53
C ARG A 13 -12.48 11.83 -3.05
N ALA A 14 -12.05 12.94 -3.65
CA ALA A 14 -12.06 13.11 -5.09
C ALA A 14 -11.10 12.14 -5.80
N ALA A 15 -9.91 11.92 -5.24
CA ALA A 15 -8.94 10.94 -5.74
C ALA A 15 -9.48 9.50 -5.62
N ALA A 16 -10.10 9.15 -4.50
CA ALA A 16 -10.77 7.87 -4.30
C ALA A 16 -11.91 7.63 -5.30
N ALA A 17 -12.75 8.64 -5.55
CA ALA A 17 -13.83 8.55 -6.55
C ALA A 17 -13.30 8.26 -7.97
N ALA A 18 -12.09 8.69 -8.30
CA ALA A 18 -11.45 8.37 -9.58
C ALA A 18 -11.10 6.88 -9.72
N ILE A 19 -10.86 6.17 -8.61
CA ILE A 19 -10.70 4.70 -8.60
C ILE A 19 -12.03 4.03 -8.88
N ALA A 20 -13.09 4.41 -8.13
CA ALA A 20 -14.43 3.85 -8.29
C ALA A 20 -14.98 4.06 -9.72
N ALA A 21 -14.70 5.21 -10.34
CA ALA A 21 -15.10 5.52 -11.71
C ALA A 21 -14.25 4.80 -12.78
N GLY A 22 -13.29 3.96 -12.40
CA GLY A 22 -12.50 3.16 -13.36
C GLY A 22 -11.64 3.97 -14.32
N ARG A 23 -11.31 5.22 -14.00
CA ARG A 23 -10.54 6.13 -14.89
C ARG A 23 -9.21 5.47 -15.33
N PRO A 24 -8.67 5.70 -16.52
CA PRO A 24 -7.41 5.09 -16.91
C PRO A 24 -6.27 5.48 -15.96
N PHE A 25 -5.42 4.51 -15.61
CA PHE A 25 -4.18 4.71 -14.85
C PHE A 25 -3.01 4.61 -15.83
N THR A 26 -2.23 5.66 -15.92
CA THR A 26 -1.03 5.73 -16.78
C THR A 26 0.18 5.76 -15.87
N VAL A 27 1.12 4.84 -16.10
CA VAL A 27 2.43 4.90 -15.44
C VAL A 27 3.31 5.87 -16.21
N THR A 28 3.97 6.75 -15.48
CA THR A 28 4.93 7.72 -15.99
C THR A 28 6.09 6.95 -16.63
N GLY A 29 6.30 7.08 -17.95
CA GLY A 29 7.31 6.32 -18.70
C GLY A 29 6.79 5.45 -19.84
N GLY A 30 5.48 5.47 -20.13
CA GLY A 30 4.92 5.00 -21.41
C GLY A 30 4.55 3.51 -21.50
N GLY A 31 4.70 2.75 -20.41
CA GLY A 31 4.18 1.38 -20.32
C GLY A 31 2.82 1.31 -19.62
N LEU A 32 1.94 0.45 -20.10
CA LEU A 32 0.74 0.04 -19.36
C LEU A 32 1.12 -1.08 -18.40
N CYS A 33 0.73 -0.96 -17.13
CA CYS A 33 0.73 -2.12 -16.25
C CYS A 33 -0.35 -3.12 -16.73
N GLY A 34 -0.03 -4.40 -16.64
CA GLY A 34 -0.93 -5.48 -17.04
C GLY A 34 -2.23 -5.49 -16.21
N PRO A 35 -3.25 -6.26 -16.63
CA PRO A 35 -4.50 -6.34 -15.88
C PRO A 35 -4.28 -6.74 -14.42
N PRO A 36 -5.15 -6.31 -13.48
CA PRO A 36 -5.01 -6.68 -12.08
C PRO A 36 -5.37 -8.15 -11.90
N SER A 37 -4.38 -9.03 -11.94
CA SER A 37 -4.58 -10.45 -11.72
C SER A 37 -3.31 -11.07 -11.14
N SER A 38 -3.52 -11.96 -10.17
CA SER A 38 -2.53 -12.95 -9.73
C SER A 38 -3.10 -14.37 -9.88
N ALA A 39 -4.09 -14.53 -10.76
CA ALA A 39 -4.80 -15.79 -10.93
C ALA A 39 -3.84 -16.85 -11.49
N GLY A 40 -3.76 -17.99 -10.80
CA GLY A 40 -2.84 -19.08 -11.15
C GLY A 40 -1.39 -18.86 -10.74
N GLU A 41 -1.06 -17.71 -10.13
CA GLU A 41 0.28 -17.45 -9.60
C GLU A 41 0.42 -17.91 -8.14
N VAL A 42 1.66 -17.98 -7.67
CA VAL A 42 1.99 -18.43 -6.31
C VAL A 42 2.49 -17.25 -5.50
N ASN A 43 2.14 -17.19 -4.21
CA ASN A 43 2.62 -16.17 -3.28
C ASN A 43 4.15 -16.08 -3.28
N GLY A 44 4.69 -14.89 -3.57
CA GLY A 44 6.11 -14.62 -3.68
C GLY A 44 6.73 -14.99 -5.04
N TRP A 45 5.92 -15.41 -6.01
CA TRP A 45 6.33 -15.77 -7.37
C TRP A 45 5.43 -15.12 -8.41
N LEU A 46 5.05 -13.85 -8.20
CA LEU A 46 4.27 -13.12 -9.19
C LEU A 46 5.14 -12.77 -10.38
N SER A 47 4.58 -12.92 -11.58
CA SER A 47 5.24 -12.51 -12.81
C SER A 47 5.39 -10.99 -12.87
N PRO A 48 6.38 -10.48 -13.62
CA PRO A 48 6.51 -9.04 -13.85
C PRO A 48 5.26 -8.40 -14.48
N ALA A 49 4.44 -9.17 -15.22
CA ALA A 49 3.21 -8.68 -15.84
C ALA A 49 2.09 -8.40 -14.82
N SER A 50 2.10 -9.11 -13.69
CA SER A 50 1.16 -8.90 -12.57
C SER A 50 1.58 -7.76 -11.66
N LEU A 51 2.81 -7.25 -11.79
CA LEU A 51 3.40 -6.22 -10.94
C LEU A 51 3.55 -4.89 -11.68
N CYS A 52 3.31 -3.82 -10.95
CA CYS A 52 3.37 -2.46 -11.44
C CYS A 52 4.28 -1.62 -10.53
N PRO A 53 5.23 -0.84 -11.08
CA PRO A 53 6.06 0.06 -10.27
C PRO A 53 5.22 1.16 -9.62
N LEU A 54 5.62 1.60 -8.44
CA LEU A 54 4.98 2.72 -7.75
C LEU A 54 5.62 4.04 -8.20
N GLU A 55 4.80 4.94 -8.74
CA GLU A 55 5.26 6.24 -9.22
C GLU A 55 5.70 7.14 -8.07
N THR A 56 4.98 7.06 -6.96
CA THR A 56 5.25 7.86 -5.76
C THR A 56 6.27 7.24 -4.81
N ALA A 57 6.74 6.02 -5.11
CA ALA A 57 7.76 5.30 -4.34
C ALA A 57 8.69 4.49 -5.28
N PRO A 58 9.64 5.16 -5.97
CA PRO A 58 10.54 4.49 -6.91
C PRO A 58 11.29 3.31 -6.29
N GLY A 59 11.42 2.21 -7.04
CA GLY A 59 12.05 0.97 -6.59
C GLY A 59 11.08 -0.06 -6.00
N HIS A 60 9.85 0.35 -5.66
CA HIS A 60 8.80 -0.54 -5.16
C HIS A 60 7.84 -0.98 -6.26
N ARG A 61 7.22 -2.13 -6.06
CA ARG A 61 6.19 -2.68 -6.97
C ARG A 61 5.07 -3.33 -6.17
N LEU A 62 3.85 -3.28 -6.71
CA LEU A 62 2.66 -3.93 -6.17
C LEU A 62 1.88 -4.59 -7.30
N ARG A 63 0.87 -5.40 -6.97
CA ARG A 63 -0.12 -5.84 -7.97
C ARG A 63 -0.77 -4.62 -8.63
N THR A 64 -1.09 -4.68 -9.92
CA THR A 64 -1.47 -3.48 -10.69
C THR A 64 -2.58 -2.62 -10.06
N ASP A 65 -3.65 -3.25 -9.55
CA ASP A 65 -4.74 -2.57 -8.84
C ASP A 65 -4.27 -1.89 -7.55
N ALA A 66 -3.51 -2.63 -6.73
CA ALA A 66 -2.92 -2.12 -5.51
C ALA A 66 -1.95 -0.95 -5.80
N ALA A 67 -1.09 -1.07 -6.80
CA ALA A 67 -0.15 -0.01 -7.22
C ALA A 67 -0.87 1.29 -7.57
N ARG A 68 -1.89 1.19 -8.44
CA ARG A 68 -2.73 2.32 -8.81
C ARG A 68 -3.39 2.97 -7.59
N ALA A 69 -4.00 2.16 -6.74
CA ALA A 69 -4.67 2.66 -5.55
C ALA A 69 -3.70 3.35 -4.59
N PHE A 70 -2.50 2.77 -4.42
CA PHE A 70 -1.44 3.33 -3.61
C PHE A 70 -0.96 4.67 -4.14
N ASP A 71 -0.68 4.80 -5.44
CA ASP A 71 -0.19 6.07 -6.01
C ASP A 71 -1.23 7.19 -5.90
N LEU A 72 -2.52 6.88 -6.07
CA LEU A 72 -3.59 7.85 -5.84
C LEU A 72 -3.68 8.27 -4.36
N MET A 73 -3.55 7.32 -3.43
CA MET A 73 -3.49 7.60 -1.99
C MET A 73 -2.28 8.46 -1.62
N SER A 74 -1.11 8.12 -2.14
CA SER A 74 0.16 8.80 -1.87
C SER A 74 0.18 10.22 -2.44
N ARG A 75 -0.35 10.43 -3.66
CA ARG A 75 -0.56 11.77 -4.23
C ARG A 75 -1.57 12.59 -3.42
N ALA A 76 -2.64 11.97 -2.92
CA ALA A 76 -3.60 12.64 -2.05
C ALA A 76 -2.93 13.09 -0.73
N ARG A 77 -2.06 12.27 -0.14
CA ARG A 77 -1.25 12.66 1.03
C ARG A 77 -0.33 13.82 0.70
N GLN A 78 0.38 13.76 -0.43
CA GLN A 78 1.27 14.83 -0.85
C GLN A 78 0.51 16.16 -1.03
N ALA A 79 -0.67 16.14 -1.63
CA ALA A 79 -1.50 17.32 -1.78
C ALA A 79 -2.03 17.85 -0.42
N ALA A 80 -2.31 16.96 0.52
CA ALA A 80 -2.85 17.29 1.83
C ALA A 80 -1.81 17.87 2.81
N VAL A 81 -0.62 17.25 2.87
CA VAL A 81 0.39 17.50 3.92
C VAL A 81 1.79 17.74 3.36
N GLY A 82 1.91 17.95 2.05
CA GLY A 82 3.16 18.30 1.37
C GLY A 82 4.15 17.16 1.14
N THR A 83 3.87 15.95 1.62
CA THR A 83 4.78 14.80 1.50
C THR A 83 4.06 13.53 1.00
N PRO A 84 4.62 12.77 0.04
CA PRO A 84 4.06 11.48 -0.36
C PRO A 84 4.27 10.43 0.74
N LEU A 85 3.67 9.26 0.58
CA LEU A 85 3.93 8.12 1.47
C LEU A 85 5.33 7.55 1.22
N CYS A 86 6.06 7.24 2.29
CA CYS A 86 7.33 6.54 2.23
C CYS A 86 7.10 5.04 2.38
N VAL A 87 7.55 4.28 1.38
CA VAL A 87 7.49 2.82 1.40
C VAL A 87 8.87 2.30 1.84
N THR A 88 8.86 1.37 2.79
CA THR A 88 10.06 0.63 3.22
C THR A 88 10.03 -0.81 2.72
N ASP A 89 8.84 -1.38 2.50
CA ASP A 89 8.68 -2.69 1.88
C ASP A 89 7.37 -2.78 1.08
N SER A 90 7.34 -3.61 0.04
CA SER A 90 6.25 -3.75 -0.92
C SER A 90 6.10 -5.21 -1.37
N TYR A 91 5.99 -5.51 -2.69
CA TYR A 91 6.11 -6.89 -3.14
C TYR A 91 7.41 -7.53 -2.64
N ARG A 92 7.29 -8.71 -2.03
CA ARG A 92 8.42 -9.53 -1.55
C ARG A 92 8.35 -10.91 -2.17
N SER A 93 9.40 -11.30 -2.88
CA SER A 93 9.50 -12.63 -3.48
C SER A 93 9.61 -13.72 -2.41
N TYR A 94 9.36 -14.96 -2.81
CA TYR A 94 9.45 -16.09 -1.89
C TYR A 94 10.86 -16.26 -1.30
N PRO A 95 11.97 -16.19 -2.07
CA PRO A 95 13.32 -16.25 -1.49
C PRO A 95 13.58 -15.14 -0.48
N GLU A 96 13.14 -13.90 -0.77
CA GLU A 96 13.25 -12.79 0.18
C GLU A 96 12.42 -13.04 1.44
N GLN A 97 11.22 -13.62 1.32
CA GLN A 97 10.40 -13.99 2.48
C GLN A 97 11.07 -15.08 3.32
N VAL A 98 11.75 -16.05 2.71
CA VAL A 98 12.56 -17.07 3.41
C VAL A 98 13.67 -16.40 4.22
N ASP A 99 14.42 -15.47 3.62
CA ASP A 99 15.47 -14.72 4.31
C ASP A 99 14.93 -13.90 5.49
N VAL A 100 13.87 -13.11 5.27
CA VAL A 100 13.25 -12.30 6.33
C VAL A 100 12.72 -13.19 7.46
N PHE A 101 12.10 -14.33 7.13
CA PHE A 101 11.62 -15.28 8.13
C PHE A 101 12.76 -15.89 8.95
N ALA A 102 13.88 -16.25 8.32
CA ALA A 102 15.06 -16.74 9.03
C ALA A 102 15.64 -15.69 10.00
N ARG A 103 15.69 -14.42 9.58
CA ARG A 103 16.23 -13.33 10.40
C ARG A 103 15.26 -12.81 11.47
N LYS A 104 13.95 -12.89 11.23
CA LYS A 104 12.90 -12.28 12.07
C LYS A 104 11.67 -13.20 12.20
N PRO A 105 11.81 -14.42 12.76
CA PRO A 105 10.75 -15.43 12.74
C PRO A 105 9.49 -15.03 13.54
N GLN A 106 9.60 -14.07 14.45
CA GLN A 106 8.47 -13.57 15.24
C GLN A 106 7.68 -12.44 14.56
N LEU A 107 8.28 -11.79 13.54
CA LEU A 107 7.69 -10.64 12.84
C LEU A 107 7.28 -11.02 11.41
N ALA A 108 7.95 -11.98 10.80
CA ALA A 108 7.67 -12.39 9.43
C ALA A 108 6.56 -13.44 9.36
N ALA A 109 5.67 -13.30 8.38
CA ALA A 109 4.79 -14.39 7.98
C ALA A 109 5.60 -15.61 7.49
N THR A 110 5.06 -16.81 7.70
CA THR A 110 5.61 -18.03 7.10
C THR A 110 5.75 -17.85 5.58
N PRO A 111 6.86 -18.26 4.96
CA PRO A 111 7.02 -18.16 3.50
C PRO A 111 5.84 -18.73 2.72
N GLY A 112 5.39 -17.99 1.70
CA GLY A 112 4.19 -18.33 0.91
C GLY A 112 2.86 -17.90 1.54
N ARG A 113 2.86 -17.23 2.70
CA ARG A 113 1.63 -16.74 3.38
C ARG A 113 1.59 -15.23 3.58
N SER A 114 2.58 -14.50 3.06
CA SER A 114 2.74 -13.06 3.29
C SER A 114 1.90 -12.26 2.29
N GLN A 115 1.20 -11.22 2.73
CA GLN A 115 0.46 -10.33 1.82
C GLN A 115 1.41 -9.55 0.89
N HIS A 116 2.67 -9.34 1.31
CA HIS A 116 3.75 -8.85 0.46
C HIS A 116 4.00 -9.78 -0.73
N GLY A 117 3.87 -11.10 -0.55
CA GLY A 117 4.04 -12.07 -1.63
C GLY A 117 2.93 -12.02 -2.69
N TRP A 118 1.80 -11.39 -2.40
CA TRP A 118 0.74 -11.11 -3.37
C TRP A 118 0.83 -9.71 -3.98
N GLY A 119 1.81 -8.91 -3.58
CA GLY A 119 1.90 -7.50 -3.98
C GLY A 119 0.71 -6.68 -3.46
N LEU A 120 0.14 -7.07 -2.31
CA LEU A 120 -1.04 -6.43 -1.70
C LEU A 120 -0.74 -5.76 -0.36
N ALA A 121 0.51 -5.74 0.07
CA ALA A 121 0.92 -5.09 1.30
C ALA A 121 2.04 -4.08 1.07
N VAL A 122 2.03 -3.05 1.89
CA VAL A 122 3.13 -2.10 2.05
C VAL A 122 3.48 -1.96 3.51
N ASP A 123 4.78 -1.88 3.79
CA ASP A 123 5.30 -1.38 5.05
C ASP A 123 5.71 0.07 4.86
N LEU A 124 5.22 0.97 5.71
CA LEU A 124 5.34 2.42 5.54
C LEU A 124 6.19 3.08 6.62
N GLY A 125 7.04 4.00 6.17
CA GLY A 125 7.92 4.81 7.01
C GLY A 125 7.46 6.25 7.20
N CYS A 126 8.42 7.15 7.42
CA CYS A 126 8.24 8.61 7.56
C CYS A 126 7.10 9.03 8.51
N GLY A 127 7.01 8.34 9.65
CA GLY A 127 6.07 8.60 10.72
C GLY A 127 4.94 7.59 10.77
N VAL A 128 4.57 6.93 9.66
CA VAL A 128 3.47 5.95 9.64
C VAL A 128 3.76 4.77 10.57
N GLN A 129 5.03 4.35 10.68
CA GLN A 129 5.48 3.27 11.57
C GLN A 129 5.32 3.55 13.08
N GLY A 130 4.92 4.77 13.47
CA GLY A 130 4.63 5.13 14.85
C GLY A 130 3.12 5.20 15.10
N PHE A 131 2.58 4.26 15.87
CA PHE A 131 1.16 4.28 16.24
C PHE A 131 0.76 5.65 16.84
N GLY A 132 -0.27 6.28 16.26
CA GLY A 132 -0.79 7.55 16.74
C GLY A 132 0.02 8.77 16.32
N SER A 133 1.07 8.63 15.51
CA SER A 133 1.68 9.78 14.84
C SER A 133 0.68 10.49 13.92
N GLU A 134 1.00 11.70 13.48
CA GLU A 134 0.17 12.43 12.50
C GLU A 134 0.02 11.65 11.19
N ALA A 135 1.11 11.08 10.68
CA ALA A 135 1.09 10.29 9.45
C ALA A 135 0.27 8.99 9.60
N HIS A 136 0.39 8.30 10.75
CA HIS A 136 -0.41 7.11 11.04
C HIS A 136 -1.91 7.46 11.16
N ARG A 137 -2.26 8.55 11.84
CA ARG A 137 -3.66 9.01 11.94
C ARG A 137 -4.24 9.38 10.58
N TRP A 138 -3.44 10.01 9.71
CA TRP A 138 -3.86 10.30 8.35
C TRP A 138 -4.19 9.02 7.59
N MET A 139 -3.34 7.98 7.69
CA MET A 139 -3.60 6.69 7.07
C MET A 139 -4.88 6.04 7.61
N GLN A 140 -5.08 6.02 8.93
CA GLN A 140 -6.30 5.47 9.54
C GLN A 140 -7.58 6.13 9.02
N GLN A 141 -7.53 7.42 8.72
CA GLN A 141 -8.69 8.19 8.24
C GLN A 141 -8.91 8.05 6.72
N ASN A 142 -7.84 7.95 5.93
CA ASN A 142 -7.91 8.13 4.48
C ASN A 142 -7.64 6.85 3.69
N ALA A 143 -6.80 5.93 4.19
CA ALA A 143 -6.45 4.70 3.48
C ALA A 143 -7.67 3.87 3.04
N PRO A 144 -8.75 3.75 3.87
CA PRO A 144 -9.94 3.00 3.46
C PRO A 144 -10.64 3.56 2.22
N LEU A 145 -10.51 4.86 1.94
CA LEU A 145 -11.06 5.48 0.73
C LEU A 145 -10.41 4.93 -0.55
N PHE A 146 -9.19 4.41 -0.44
CA PHE A 146 -8.42 3.86 -1.55
C PHE A 146 -8.38 2.33 -1.54
N GLY A 147 -9.20 1.68 -0.69
CA GLY A 147 -9.20 0.22 -0.57
C GLY A 147 -8.03 -0.35 0.24
N TRP A 148 -7.32 0.50 1.00
CA TRP A 148 -6.24 0.09 1.91
C TRP A 148 -6.74 0.07 3.36
N ILE A 149 -6.33 -0.93 4.12
CA ILE A 149 -6.72 -1.09 5.53
C ILE A 149 -5.50 -1.26 6.42
N HIS A 150 -5.66 -0.85 7.68
CA HIS A 150 -4.82 -1.36 8.77
C HIS A 150 -5.48 -2.63 9.31
N PRO A 151 -4.97 -3.82 8.96
CA PRO A 151 -5.69 -5.04 9.29
C PRO A 151 -5.83 -5.21 10.81
N PRO A 152 -6.93 -5.80 11.33
CA PRO A 152 -7.18 -5.87 12.76
C PRO A 152 -6.05 -6.49 13.58
N TRP A 153 -5.35 -7.48 13.01
CA TRP A 153 -4.22 -8.14 13.65
C TRP A 153 -3.02 -7.19 13.84
N ALA A 154 -2.84 -6.18 12.98
CA ALA A 154 -1.74 -5.22 12.98
C ALA A 154 -2.00 -3.99 13.86
N GLN A 155 -3.22 -3.80 14.36
CA GLN A 155 -3.56 -2.66 15.20
C GLN A 155 -2.83 -2.74 16.55
N ARG A 156 -2.79 -1.62 17.30
CA ARG A 156 -2.04 -1.52 18.57
C ARG A 156 -2.40 -2.62 19.59
N GLY A 157 -3.66 -3.04 19.62
CA GLY A 157 -4.15 -4.13 20.47
C GLY A 157 -4.36 -5.46 19.75
N GLY A 158 -3.90 -5.58 18.51
CA GLY A 158 -4.00 -6.79 17.70
C GLY A 158 -3.02 -7.87 18.13
N SER A 159 -3.12 -9.04 17.50
CA SER A 159 -2.26 -10.19 17.81
C SER A 159 -0.79 -9.98 17.46
N ARG A 160 -0.49 -9.07 16.52
CA ARG A 160 0.87 -8.67 16.10
C ARG A 160 0.88 -7.20 15.72
N PRO A 161 1.04 -6.28 16.68
CA PRO A 161 0.96 -4.84 16.41
C PRO A 161 2.05 -4.35 15.44
N GLU A 162 1.62 -3.84 14.28
CA GLU A 162 2.48 -3.34 13.20
C GLU A 162 1.87 -2.05 12.61
N ALA A 163 2.25 -0.89 13.16
CA ALA A 163 1.73 0.41 12.71
C ALA A 163 2.07 0.72 11.23
N TRP A 164 3.18 0.16 10.75
CA TRP A 164 3.68 0.35 9.40
C TRP A 164 2.95 -0.49 8.36
N HIS A 165 2.26 -1.57 8.74
CA HIS A 165 1.73 -2.57 7.81
C HIS A 165 0.31 -2.24 7.34
N TRP A 166 0.14 -2.11 6.03
CA TRP A 166 -1.15 -1.81 5.40
C TRP A 166 -1.43 -2.78 4.26
N GLU A 167 -2.67 -3.24 4.16
CA GLU A 167 -3.10 -4.22 3.17
C GLU A 167 -4.14 -3.63 2.21
N PHE A 168 -3.99 -3.92 0.92
CA PHE A 168 -4.99 -3.62 -0.10
C PHE A 168 -6.03 -4.73 -0.17
N VAL A 169 -7.30 -4.35 -0.05
CA VAL A 169 -8.46 -5.26 -0.04
C VAL A 169 -9.46 -4.97 -1.16
N GLY A 170 -9.09 -4.11 -2.11
CA GLY A 170 -9.97 -3.64 -3.18
C GLY A 170 -10.63 -2.31 -2.84
N ALA A 171 -10.78 -1.46 -3.86
CA ALA A 171 -11.61 -0.26 -3.74
C ALA A 171 -13.09 -0.67 -3.70
N ARG A 172 -13.84 -0.13 -2.72
CA ARG A 172 -15.29 -0.27 -2.62
C ARG A 172 -16.00 0.87 -3.33
#